data_AF-A0A954LJR3-F1
#
_entry.id   AF-A0A954LJR3-F1
#
_cell.length_a   1.000
_cell.length_b   1.000
_cell.length_c   1.000
_cell.angle_alpha   90.00
_cell.angle_beta   90.00
_cell.angle_gamma   90.00
#
_symmetry.space_group_name_H-M   'P 1'
#
loop_
_entity.id
_entity.type
_entity.pdbx_description
1 polymer ?
#
loop_
_entity_poly.entity_id
_entity_poly.type
_entity_poly.pdbx_seq_one_letter_code
_entity_poly.pdbx_strand_id
1 'polypeptide(L)'
;MMLVIGLFGPSLKSAVAQDETGPPPPLVIINAAGVDRLLGDVNFMFKTIGREDLMGVVNGFLGNVGDLKGLDRKKSMGVMLYLKQGFPPGVDPVGFVPVDNIKDLLDTIQLGPVKTKKVPGEENRYEIEGPRQTLYVELQGGYAYVSNNVDAIDRELPDPGPLTQALTTRYDLAASVNVEGVPEGMRTILLDFLRAQTEAEMQQRDGEPEASYRARKAAGKNNLRIIEAIAKDGKTITLGVDASQESKSIVVELEMKAKPSSGFAKDLQRFPGKPTVFANVYNERVPMAMTGSWNLSKDDQDVFSELVKALDAGVTQGLQNQNLDPTPIQGIVKSLGSTVNNGSMDFFVQFVGEPPGKFVLLGALKVNFAADFATGLEGILKQVGQLPSTAEMEINAENHNGIALHRVLGKGDGDRGERNLYGGKPQLYIGAGRGAVWFALGKEDAAKQLKAAMTQVETPSIDAITPDKIAPFQMILNLSSWVALNGDGGDQAQPRFPEPRDEKDAERQARIRARFEAESKARQAAAKDAFNPDNDLLRVTTQ
;
A
#
# COMPACT_ATOMS: atom_id res chain seq x y z
N MET A 1 -12.99 7.18 59.13
CA MET A 1 -13.35 6.47 60.37
C MET A 1 -13.32 4.98 60.08
N MET A 2 -12.60 4.26 60.94
CA MET A 2 -12.39 2.80 61.01
C MET A 2 -11.52 2.07 59.97
N LEU A 3 -10.34 1.75 60.48
CA LEU A 3 -9.29 0.84 60.08
C LEU A 3 -9.61 -0.57 60.62
N VAL A 4 -9.37 -1.64 59.85
CA VAL A 4 -9.02 -2.97 60.40
C VAL A 4 -7.97 -3.63 59.52
N ILE A 5 -6.90 -4.06 60.17
CA ILE A 5 -5.71 -4.75 59.66
C ILE A 5 -5.96 -6.26 59.64
N GLY A 6 -5.44 -6.97 58.63
CA GLY A 6 -5.35 -8.43 58.61
C GLY A 6 -4.23 -8.92 57.69
N LEU A 7 -3.09 -9.27 58.29
CA LEU A 7 -1.95 -9.96 57.69
C LEU A 7 -2.26 -11.45 57.47
N PHE A 8 -2.10 -11.97 56.25
CA PHE A 8 -1.77 -13.37 55.96
C PHE A 8 -0.90 -13.43 54.70
N GLY A 9 0.21 -14.16 54.78
CA GLY A 9 1.31 -14.12 53.80
C GLY A 9 1.00 -14.74 52.43
N PRO A 10 1.85 -14.49 51.42
CA PRO A 10 1.68 -15.07 50.10
C PRO A 10 2.04 -16.56 50.14
N SER A 11 1.01 -17.42 50.16
CA SER A 11 1.15 -18.77 49.62
C SER A 11 1.26 -18.64 48.11
N LEU A 12 2.43 -19.00 47.57
CA LEU A 12 2.66 -19.23 46.15
C LEU A 12 1.64 -20.27 45.66
N LYS A 13 0.53 -19.81 45.09
CA LYS A 13 -0.32 -20.64 44.23
C LYS A 13 0.09 -20.35 42.80
N SER A 14 0.67 -21.38 42.19
CA SER A 14 0.92 -21.49 40.76
C SER A 14 -0.25 -20.90 39.97
N ALA A 15 0.07 -20.03 39.01
CA ALA A 15 -0.87 -19.57 38.00
C ALA A 15 -1.35 -20.81 37.22
N VAL A 16 -2.57 -21.24 37.54
CA VAL A 16 -3.29 -22.22 36.72
C VAL A 16 -3.66 -21.49 35.43
N ALA A 17 -3.18 -22.03 34.32
CA ALA A 17 -3.56 -21.63 32.97
C ALA A 17 -5.09 -21.58 32.86
N GLN A 18 -5.61 -20.52 32.24
CA GLN A 18 -7.01 -20.49 31.83
C GLN A 18 -7.24 -21.60 30.81
N ASP A 19 -7.93 -22.65 31.23
CA ASP A 19 -8.67 -23.55 30.34
C ASP A 19 -9.80 -22.72 29.69
N GLU A 20 -9.59 -22.28 28.45
CA GLU A 20 -10.71 -21.98 27.55
C GLU A 20 -11.07 -23.29 26.85
N THR A 21 -12.25 -23.82 27.15
CA THR A 21 -12.76 -25.13 26.72
C THR A 21 -13.22 -25.12 25.26
N GLY A 22 -12.32 -24.81 24.34
CA GLY A 22 -12.52 -24.87 22.89
C GLY A 22 -11.18 -25.06 22.16
N PRO A 23 -11.21 -25.48 20.89
CA PRO A 23 -9.98 -25.64 20.10
C PRO A 23 -9.21 -24.31 20.04
N PRO A 24 -7.87 -24.33 20.16
CA PRO A 24 -7.07 -23.11 20.15
C PRO A 24 -7.30 -22.35 18.83
N PRO A 25 -7.64 -21.05 18.87
CA PRO A 25 -7.95 -20.30 17.67
C PRO A 25 -6.71 -20.21 16.77
N PRO A 26 -6.89 -20.14 15.43
CA PRO A 26 -5.77 -19.94 14.53
C PRO A 26 -5.07 -18.60 14.79
N LEU A 27 -3.75 -18.60 14.64
CA LEU A 27 -2.92 -17.39 14.73
C LEU A 27 -3.12 -16.50 13.51
N VAL A 28 -3.19 -17.09 12.32
CA VAL A 28 -3.42 -16.36 11.07
C VAL A 28 -4.54 -17.03 10.29
N ILE A 29 -5.41 -16.23 9.70
CA ILE A 29 -6.40 -16.68 8.73
C ILE A 29 -6.14 -15.93 7.43
N ILE A 30 -5.89 -16.67 6.35
CA ILE A 30 -5.92 -16.15 4.98
C ILE A 30 -7.21 -16.67 4.35
N ASN A 31 -8.06 -15.78 3.87
CA ASN A 31 -9.42 -16.08 3.46
C ASN A 31 -9.72 -15.48 2.09
N ALA A 32 -10.41 -16.25 1.25
CA ALA A 32 -11.06 -15.81 0.02
C ALA A 32 -12.57 -16.00 0.16
N ALA A 33 -13.38 -15.01 -0.22
CA ALA A 33 -14.83 -15.01 -0.03
C ALA A 33 -15.56 -16.07 -0.86
N GLY A 34 -14.98 -16.46 -1.99
CA GLY A 34 -15.49 -17.49 -2.89
C GLY A 34 -14.97 -17.29 -4.32
N VAL A 35 -14.81 -18.39 -5.05
CA VAL A 35 -14.29 -18.38 -6.42
C VAL A 35 -15.23 -17.61 -7.36
N ASP A 36 -16.53 -17.81 -7.24
CA ASP A 36 -17.49 -17.16 -8.15
C ASP A 36 -17.54 -15.64 -7.96
N ARG A 37 -17.45 -15.18 -6.69
CA ARG A 37 -17.36 -13.76 -6.37
C ARG A 37 -16.09 -13.15 -6.98
N LEU A 38 -14.92 -13.72 -6.66
CA LEU A 38 -13.63 -13.27 -7.20
C LEU A 38 -13.60 -13.22 -8.73
N LEU A 39 -14.11 -14.25 -9.41
CA LEU A 39 -14.13 -14.29 -10.88
C LEU A 39 -15.09 -13.25 -11.46
N GLY A 40 -16.22 -13.02 -10.80
CA GLY A 40 -17.15 -11.95 -11.16
C GLY A 40 -16.46 -10.58 -11.11
N ASP A 41 -15.74 -10.31 -10.02
CA ASP A 41 -15.08 -9.03 -9.81
C ASP A 41 -13.88 -8.84 -10.73
N VAL A 42 -13.07 -9.88 -10.95
CA VAL A 42 -11.96 -9.86 -11.94
C VAL A 42 -12.49 -9.61 -13.35
N ASN A 43 -13.57 -10.29 -13.74
CA ASN A 43 -14.20 -10.07 -15.04
C ASN A 43 -14.70 -8.64 -15.19
N PHE A 44 -15.36 -8.10 -14.16
CA PHE A 44 -15.82 -6.72 -14.15
C PHE A 44 -14.65 -5.72 -14.27
N MET A 45 -13.57 -5.93 -13.52
CA MET A 45 -12.38 -5.07 -13.58
C MET A 45 -11.74 -5.08 -14.97
N PHE A 46 -11.52 -6.26 -15.55
CA PHE A 46 -10.97 -6.42 -16.90
C PHE A 46 -11.85 -5.76 -17.95
N LYS A 47 -13.17 -5.92 -17.86
CA LYS A 47 -14.11 -5.21 -18.72
C LYS A 47 -14.00 -3.69 -18.59
N THR A 48 -13.90 -3.18 -17.36
CA THR A 48 -13.83 -1.73 -17.07
C THR A 48 -12.59 -1.08 -17.68
N ILE A 49 -11.46 -1.79 -17.72
CA ILE A 49 -10.22 -1.28 -18.33
C ILE A 49 -10.04 -1.67 -19.81
N GLY A 50 -11.08 -2.22 -20.45
CA GLY A 50 -11.04 -2.63 -21.86
C GLY A 50 -10.11 -3.83 -22.14
N ARG A 51 -9.88 -4.70 -21.16
CA ARG A 51 -8.99 -5.88 -21.22
C ARG A 51 -9.73 -7.20 -21.01
N GLU A 52 -10.92 -7.33 -21.60
CA GLU A 52 -11.71 -8.57 -21.56
C GLU A 52 -10.94 -9.80 -22.07
N ASP A 53 -9.93 -9.60 -22.93
CA ASP A 53 -9.01 -10.64 -23.41
C ASP A 53 -8.31 -11.40 -22.27
N LEU A 54 -8.05 -10.74 -21.14
CA LEU A 54 -7.39 -11.33 -19.98
C LEU A 54 -8.25 -12.39 -19.28
N MET A 55 -9.58 -12.35 -19.44
CA MET A 55 -10.43 -13.43 -18.93
C MET A 55 -10.18 -14.76 -19.66
N GLY A 56 -9.73 -14.73 -20.91
CA GLY A 56 -9.31 -15.94 -21.62
C GLY A 56 -8.13 -16.63 -20.94
N VAL A 57 -7.19 -15.85 -20.39
CA VAL A 57 -6.04 -16.37 -19.63
C VAL A 57 -6.49 -16.98 -18.31
N VAL A 58 -7.38 -16.29 -17.58
CA VAL A 58 -7.96 -16.79 -16.32
C VAL A 58 -8.73 -18.10 -16.55
N ASN A 59 -9.60 -18.13 -17.57
CA ASN A 59 -10.38 -19.32 -17.92
C ASN A 59 -9.48 -20.47 -18.38
N GLY A 60 -8.41 -20.18 -19.13
CA GLY A 60 -7.42 -21.20 -19.52
C GLY A 60 -6.70 -21.80 -18.30
N PHE A 61 -6.35 -20.97 -17.32
CA PHE A 61 -5.79 -21.45 -16.05
C PHE A 61 -6.80 -22.31 -15.28
N LEU A 62 -8.06 -21.88 -15.16
CA LEU A 62 -9.12 -22.65 -14.50
C LEU A 62 -9.35 -24.01 -15.18
N GLY A 63 -9.39 -24.04 -16.52
CA GLY A 63 -9.53 -25.27 -17.28
C GLY A 63 -8.38 -26.27 -17.03
N ASN A 64 -7.15 -25.77 -16.88
CA ASN A 64 -5.99 -26.61 -16.55
C ASN A 64 -6.07 -27.23 -15.15
N VAL A 65 -6.82 -26.62 -14.23
CA VAL A 65 -7.10 -27.16 -12.88
C VAL A 65 -8.51 -27.76 -12.78
N GLY A 66 -9.09 -28.18 -13.91
CA GLY A 66 -10.37 -28.89 -13.95
C GLY A 66 -11.57 -28.03 -13.56
N ASP A 67 -11.53 -26.72 -13.80
CA ASP A 67 -12.56 -25.73 -13.43
C ASP A 67 -12.92 -25.71 -11.94
N LEU A 68 -12.05 -26.31 -11.11
CA LEU A 68 -12.26 -26.52 -9.68
C LEU A 68 -13.55 -27.31 -9.39
N LYS A 69 -13.84 -28.34 -10.19
CA LYS A 69 -15.02 -29.20 -9.98
C LYS A 69 -15.01 -29.85 -8.60
N GLY A 70 -16.20 -30.01 -8.03
CA GLY A 70 -16.40 -30.53 -6.68
C GLY A 70 -16.20 -29.51 -5.55
N LEU A 71 -15.68 -28.32 -5.84
CA LEU A 71 -15.62 -27.18 -4.92
C LEU A 71 -16.98 -26.46 -4.86
N ASP A 72 -17.46 -26.12 -3.66
CA ASP A 72 -18.55 -25.17 -3.51
C ASP A 72 -17.98 -23.74 -3.68
N ARG A 73 -18.00 -23.28 -4.93
CA ARG A 73 -17.38 -22.03 -5.39
C ARG A 73 -18.01 -20.76 -4.81
N LYS A 74 -19.14 -20.88 -4.10
CA LYS A 74 -19.86 -19.76 -3.46
C LYS A 74 -19.47 -19.54 -2.01
N LYS A 75 -18.81 -20.51 -1.39
CA LYS A 75 -18.35 -20.42 0.00
C LYS A 75 -16.91 -19.96 0.09
N SER A 76 -16.56 -19.42 1.25
CA SER A 76 -15.21 -19.01 1.54
C SER A 76 -14.26 -20.20 1.63
N MET A 77 -12.99 -19.96 1.30
CA MET A 77 -11.91 -20.94 1.40
C MET A 77 -10.62 -20.24 1.79
N GLY A 78 -9.65 -21.00 2.28
CA GLY A 78 -8.42 -20.39 2.73
C GLY A 78 -7.51 -21.29 3.53
N VAL A 79 -6.67 -20.65 4.35
CA VAL A 79 -5.68 -21.33 5.20
C VAL A 79 -5.73 -20.73 6.60
N MET A 80 -5.80 -21.60 7.59
CA MET A 80 -5.59 -21.30 9.00
C MET A 80 -4.16 -21.70 9.36
N LEU A 81 -3.40 -20.78 9.97
CA LEU A 81 -2.08 -21.06 10.51
C LEU A 81 -2.20 -21.15 12.02
N TYR A 82 -1.90 -22.31 12.57
CA TYR A 82 -1.88 -22.55 14.01
C TYR A 82 -0.45 -22.46 14.52
N LEU A 83 -0.27 -21.85 15.69
CA LEU A 83 1.05 -21.76 16.32
C LEU A 83 1.44 -23.13 16.90
N LYS A 84 2.62 -23.63 16.54
CA LYS A 84 3.19 -24.85 17.12
C LYS A 84 3.69 -24.58 18.53
N GLN A 85 3.55 -25.58 19.39
CA GLN A 85 4.26 -25.59 20.66
C GLN A 85 5.75 -25.89 20.41
N GLY A 86 6.64 -25.10 21.02
CA GLY A 86 8.10 -25.31 20.95
C GLY A 86 8.89 -24.10 20.42
N PHE A 87 10.22 -24.22 20.46
CA PHE A 87 11.16 -23.22 19.96
C PHE A 87 12.13 -23.84 18.94
N PRO A 88 12.39 -23.20 17.78
CA PRO A 88 11.83 -21.91 17.34
C PRO A 88 10.31 -22.00 17.07
N PRO A 89 9.58 -20.86 17.14
CA PRO A 89 8.16 -20.82 16.81
C PRO A 89 7.93 -21.36 15.40
N GLY A 90 7.06 -22.35 15.27
CA GLY A 90 6.60 -22.86 13.98
C GLY A 90 5.12 -22.63 13.80
N VAL A 91 4.64 -22.82 12.57
CA VAL A 91 3.20 -22.87 12.28
C VAL A 91 2.81 -24.19 11.66
N ASP A 92 1.60 -24.67 11.97
CA ASP A 92 0.90 -25.73 11.24
C ASP A 92 -0.14 -25.11 10.32
N PRO A 93 0.03 -25.20 8.99
CA PRO A 93 -1.00 -24.77 8.06
C PRO A 93 -2.10 -25.83 7.95
N VAL A 94 -3.35 -25.37 8.01
CA VAL A 94 -4.54 -26.16 7.71
C VAL A 94 -5.36 -25.39 6.69
N GLY A 95 -5.36 -25.87 5.45
CA GLY A 95 -6.27 -25.37 4.41
C GLY A 95 -7.70 -25.79 4.72
N PHE A 96 -8.68 -24.94 4.42
CA PHE A 96 -10.10 -25.28 4.45
C PHE A 96 -10.71 -24.99 3.09
N VAL A 97 -11.34 -26.00 2.50
CA VAL A 97 -11.80 -25.99 1.12
C VAL A 97 -13.28 -26.43 1.11
N PRO A 98 -14.23 -25.59 0.70
CA PRO A 98 -15.64 -25.93 0.75
C PRO A 98 -15.99 -26.96 -0.33
N VAL A 99 -16.65 -28.05 0.05
CA VAL A 99 -16.91 -29.20 -0.83
C VAL A 99 -18.39 -29.25 -1.21
N ASP A 100 -18.65 -29.26 -2.51
CA ASP A 100 -19.97 -29.55 -3.08
C ASP A 100 -20.10 -31.04 -3.43
N ASN A 101 -19.08 -31.58 -4.12
CA ASN A 101 -19.02 -32.99 -4.51
C ASN A 101 -17.61 -33.56 -4.32
N ILE A 102 -17.46 -34.48 -3.38
CA ILE A 102 -16.15 -35.08 -3.06
C ILE A 102 -15.56 -35.90 -4.19
N LYS A 103 -16.38 -36.61 -4.98
CA LYS A 103 -15.89 -37.43 -6.09
C LYS A 103 -15.26 -36.53 -7.15
N ASP A 104 -15.97 -35.49 -7.54
CA ASP A 104 -15.50 -34.53 -8.54
C ASP A 104 -14.26 -33.75 -8.03
N LEU A 105 -14.21 -33.47 -6.73
CA LEU A 105 -13.04 -32.84 -6.10
C LEU A 105 -11.80 -33.74 -6.17
N LEU A 106 -11.95 -35.03 -5.84
CA LEU A 106 -10.86 -36.00 -5.93
C LEU A 106 -10.41 -36.20 -7.38
N ASP A 107 -11.35 -36.31 -8.32
CA ASP A 107 -11.06 -36.42 -9.75
C ASP A 107 -10.31 -35.16 -10.26
N THR A 108 -10.66 -33.98 -9.75
CA THR A 108 -9.96 -32.71 -10.04
C THR A 108 -8.54 -32.69 -9.48
N ILE A 109 -8.36 -33.13 -8.23
CA ILE A 109 -7.04 -33.22 -7.58
C ILE A 109 -6.12 -34.20 -8.34
N GLN A 110 -6.67 -35.31 -8.85
CA GLN A 110 -5.93 -36.32 -9.62
C GLN A 110 -5.51 -35.87 -11.02
N LEU A 111 -5.91 -34.68 -11.49
CA LEU A 111 -5.31 -34.06 -12.68
C LEU A 111 -3.83 -33.71 -12.44
N GLY A 112 -3.45 -33.51 -11.18
CA GLY A 112 -2.06 -33.33 -10.76
C GLY A 112 -1.31 -34.67 -10.60
N PRO A 113 0.03 -34.62 -10.43
CA PRO A 113 0.86 -35.80 -10.25
C PRO A 113 0.75 -36.36 -8.81
N VAL A 114 -0.46 -36.70 -8.37
CA VAL A 114 -0.77 -37.14 -7.01
C VAL A 114 -1.63 -38.40 -7.02
N LYS A 115 -1.57 -39.18 -5.94
CA LYS A 115 -2.45 -40.32 -5.71
C LYS A 115 -3.30 -40.08 -4.49
N THR A 116 -4.62 -40.17 -4.62
CA THR A 116 -5.54 -40.06 -3.50
C THR A 116 -5.87 -41.44 -2.96
N LYS A 117 -5.72 -41.66 -1.65
CA LYS A 117 -6.08 -42.90 -0.96
C LYS A 117 -7.09 -42.57 0.14
N LYS A 118 -8.11 -43.40 0.29
CA LYS A 118 -8.99 -43.33 1.45
C LYS A 118 -8.34 -44.07 2.62
N VAL A 119 -8.40 -43.51 3.82
CA VAL A 119 -7.86 -44.18 5.01
C VAL A 119 -8.78 -45.35 5.39
N PRO A 120 -8.25 -46.59 5.52
CA PRO A 120 -9.08 -47.75 5.84
C PRO A 120 -9.81 -47.60 7.18
N GLY A 121 -11.13 -47.84 7.17
CA GLY A 121 -11.95 -47.73 8.38
C GLY A 121 -12.46 -46.32 8.70
N GLU A 122 -12.06 -45.30 7.93
CA GLU A 122 -12.42 -43.91 8.18
C GLU A 122 -13.14 -43.29 6.96
N GLU A 123 -14.42 -42.96 7.11
CA GLU A 123 -15.23 -42.52 5.98
C GLU A 123 -14.85 -41.15 5.43
N ASN A 124 -14.33 -40.28 6.30
CA ASN A 124 -14.06 -38.86 6.03
C ASN A 124 -12.57 -38.53 5.93
N ARG A 125 -11.67 -39.52 5.96
CA ARG A 125 -10.22 -39.32 5.89
C ARG A 125 -9.64 -39.75 4.54
N TYR A 126 -8.78 -38.91 3.99
CA TYR A 126 -8.03 -39.20 2.76
C TYR A 126 -6.57 -38.78 2.91
N GLU A 127 -5.70 -39.47 2.17
CA GLU A 127 -4.30 -39.10 1.97
C GLU A 127 -4.09 -38.76 0.49
N ILE A 128 -3.40 -37.65 0.23
CA ILE A 128 -2.98 -37.23 -1.10
C ILE A 128 -1.45 -37.36 -1.16
N GLU A 129 -0.98 -38.44 -1.76
CA GLU A 129 0.45 -38.71 -1.95
C GLU A 129 0.97 -37.92 -3.16
N GLY A 130 1.74 -36.87 -2.90
CA GLY A 130 2.44 -36.12 -3.94
C GLY A 130 3.93 -36.43 -4.00
N PRO A 131 4.66 -35.84 -4.98
CA PRO A 131 6.09 -36.13 -5.17
C PRO A 131 7.00 -35.65 -4.04
N ARG A 132 6.56 -34.63 -3.28
CA ARG A 132 7.37 -33.96 -2.23
C ARG A 132 6.87 -34.22 -0.81
N GLN A 133 5.57 -34.46 -0.65
CA GLN A 133 4.92 -34.62 0.65
C GLN A 133 3.58 -35.31 0.46
N THR A 134 3.11 -35.94 1.53
CA THR A 134 1.72 -36.41 1.67
C THR A 134 0.90 -35.31 2.32
N LEU A 135 -0.30 -35.07 1.80
CA LEU A 135 -1.31 -34.23 2.45
C LEU A 135 -2.37 -35.13 3.08
N TYR A 136 -2.75 -34.81 4.30
CA TYR A 136 -3.84 -35.43 5.06
C TYR A 136 -5.08 -34.58 4.91
N VAL A 137 -6.23 -35.23 4.70
CA VAL A 137 -7.51 -34.58 4.47
C VAL A 137 -8.57 -35.14 5.41
N GLU A 138 -9.32 -34.23 6.04
CA GLU A 138 -10.53 -34.54 6.81
C GLU A 138 -11.73 -33.82 6.22
N LEU A 139 -12.82 -34.56 5.98
CA LEU A 139 -14.11 -33.99 5.58
C LEU A 139 -14.99 -33.75 6.80
N GLN A 140 -15.33 -32.51 7.07
CA GLN A 140 -16.17 -32.13 8.20
C GLN A 140 -16.94 -30.83 7.87
N GLY A 141 -18.23 -30.79 8.21
CA GLY A 141 -19.04 -29.58 8.08
C GLY A 141 -19.22 -29.04 6.65
N GLY A 142 -19.08 -29.89 5.63
CA GLY A 142 -19.09 -29.45 4.23
C GLY A 142 -17.78 -28.82 3.74
N TYR A 143 -16.69 -28.99 4.51
CA TYR A 143 -15.34 -28.58 4.14
C TYR A 143 -14.39 -29.78 4.12
N ALA A 144 -13.38 -29.69 3.27
CA ALA A 144 -12.17 -30.49 3.33
C ALA A 144 -11.08 -29.67 4.02
N TYR A 145 -10.63 -30.15 5.17
CA TYR A 145 -9.44 -29.62 5.85
C TYR A 145 -8.21 -30.34 5.33
N VAL A 146 -7.16 -29.61 5.00
CA VAL A 146 -5.98 -30.16 4.33
C VAL A 146 -4.71 -29.69 5.03
N SER A 147 -3.82 -30.61 5.42
CA SER A 147 -2.52 -30.29 6.01
C SER A 147 -1.45 -31.28 5.58
N ASN A 148 -0.18 -30.90 5.66
CA ASN A 148 0.94 -31.84 5.53
C ASN A 148 1.36 -32.45 6.87
N ASN A 149 0.62 -32.15 7.95
CA ASN A 149 0.82 -32.68 9.28
C ASN A 149 -0.44 -33.40 9.75
N VAL A 150 -0.34 -34.70 10.04
CA VAL A 150 -1.47 -35.51 10.51
C VAL A 150 -2.01 -35.00 11.85
N ASP A 151 -1.14 -34.60 12.77
CA ASP A 151 -1.51 -34.01 14.08
C ASP A 151 -2.24 -32.67 13.93
N ALA A 152 -2.08 -32.00 12.77
CA ALA A 152 -2.79 -30.77 12.47
C ALA A 152 -4.22 -31.00 11.98
N ILE A 153 -4.50 -32.18 11.41
CA ILE A 153 -5.84 -32.60 11.02
C ILE A 153 -6.58 -33.25 12.17
N ASP A 154 -5.90 -34.07 12.98
CA ASP A 154 -6.54 -34.84 14.06
C ASP A 154 -6.90 -34.01 15.31
N ARG A 155 -6.60 -32.71 15.31
CA ARG A 155 -7.09 -31.78 16.34
C ARG A 155 -8.56 -31.43 16.08
N GLU A 156 -9.22 -30.90 17.11
CA GLU A 156 -10.51 -30.28 16.92
C GLU A 156 -10.35 -29.00 16.07
N LEU A 157 -11.00 -28.96 14.91
CA LEU A 157 -10.95 -27.84 13.97
C LEU A 157 -12.27 -27.05 14.01
N PRO A 158 -12.20 -25.70 14.08
CA PRO A 158 -13.39 -24.86 14.08
C PRO A 158 -14.03 -24.80 12.69
N ASP A 159 -15.36 -24.61 12.65
CA ASP A 159 -16.09 -24.36 11.40
C ASP A 159 -15.63 -23.04 10.73
N PRO A 160 -15.09 -23.08 9.49
CA PRO A 160 -14.61 -21.90 8.78
C PRO A 160 -15.71 -20.90 8.46
N GLY A 161 -16.96 -21.34 8.33
CA GLY A 161 -18.09 -20.47 7.97
C GLY A 161 -18.26 -19.33 8.98
N PRO A 162 -18.64 -19.63 10.24
CA PRO A 162 -18.72 -18.61 11.29
C PRO A 162 -17.38 -17.92 11.58
N LEU A 163 -16.27 -18.66 11.55
CA LEU A 163 -14.93 -18.12 11.84
C LEU A 163 -14.51 -17.03 10.84
N THR A 164 -14.81 -17.20 9.55
CA THR A 164 -14.41 -16.28 8.49
C THR A 164 -15.52 -15.29 8.11
N GLN A 165 -16.71 -15.37 8.74
CA GLN A 165 -17.89 -14.60 8.33
C GLN A 165 -17.61 -13.08 8.28
N ALA A 166 -16.95 -12.54 9.31
CA ALA A 166 -16.62 -11.11 9.35
C ALA A 166 -15.67 -10.69 8.20
N LEU A 167 -14.70 -11.55 7.86
CA LEU A 167 -13.76 -11.30 6.76
C LEU A 167 -14.48 -11.39 5.42
N THR A 168 -15.21 -12.48 5.18
CA THR A 168 -15.92 -12.77 3.92
C THR A 168 -17.03 -11.77 3.62
N THR A 169 -17.67 -11.22 4.66
CA THR A 169 -18.72 -10.19 4.49
C THR A 169 -18.11 -8.87 4.00
N ARG A 170 -16.89 -8.55 4.44
CA ARG A 170 -16.25 -7.25 4.20
C ARG A 170 -15.27 -7.25 3.03
N TYR A 171 -14.63 -8.39 2.73
CA TYR A 171 -13.52 -8.49 1.78
C TYR A 171 -13.69 -9.70 0.87
N ASP A 172 -13.19 -9.59 -0.36
CA ASP A 172 -13.02 -10.72 -1.26
C ASP A 172 -11.81 -11.56 -0.88
N LEU A 173 -10.73 -10.90 -0.44
CA LEU A 173 -9.51 -11.49 0.06
C LEU A 173 -9.12 -10.81 1.37
N ALA A 174 -8.77 -11.58 2.39
CA ALA A 174 -8.27 -11.02 3.64
C ALA A 174 -7.19 -11.90 4.27
N ALA A 175 -6.23 -11.26 4.92
CA ALA A 175 -5.29 -11.90 5.83
C ALA A 175 -5.46 -11.26 7.21
N SER A 176 -5.74 -12.06 8.24
CA SER A 176 -5.94 -11.59 9.60
C SER A 176 -5.03 -12.33 10.57
N VAL A 177 -4.31 -11.58 11.41
CA VAL A 177 -3.44 -12.11 12.46
C VAL A 177 -4.09 -11.86 13.82
N ASN A 178 -4.29 -12.91 14.60
CA ASN A 178 -4.72 -12.86 16.00
C ASN A 178 -3.50 -12.67 16.92
N VAL A 179 -3.09 -11.43 17.11
CA VAL A 179 -1.95 -11.06 17.96
C VAL A 179 -2.23 -11.42 19.43
N GLU A 180 -3.49 -11.33 19.87
CA GLU A 180 -3.92 -11.71 21.22
C GLU A 180 -3.78 -13.22 21.49
N GLY A 181 -3.80 -14.06 20.45
CA GLY A 181 -3.62 -15.51 20.57
C GLY A 181 -2.17 -15.97 20.78
N VAL A 182 -1.16 -15.11 20.63
CA VAL A 182 0.24 -15.50 20.83
C VAL A 182 0.52 -15.68 22.34
N PRO A 183 1.08 -16.80 22.82
CA PRO A 183 1.43 -16.95 24.24
C PRO A 183 2.43 -15.89 24.72
N GLU A 184 2.26 -15.38 25.94
CA GLU A 184 3.10 -14.30 26.50
C GLU A 184 4.59 -14.62 26.45
N GLY A 185 4.99 -15.84 26.85
CA GLY A 185 6.39 -16.27 26.81
C GLY A 185 6.99 -16.19 25.40
N MET A 186 6.22 -16.52 24.37
CA MET A 186 6.67 -16.43 22.98
C MET A 186 6.76 -14.98 22.50
N ARG A 187 5.84 -14.11 22.93
CA ARG A 187 5.95 -12.66 22.65
C ARG A 187 7.22 -12.08 23.24
N THR A 188 7.51 -12.39 24.49
CA THR A 188 8.72 -11.89 25.18
C THR A 188 9.98 -12.33 24.45
N ILE A 189 10.10 -13.63 24.12
CA ILE A 189 11.26 -14.15 23.39
C ILE A 189 11.41 -13.48 22.01
N LEU A 190 10.32 -13.33 21.25
CA LEU A 190 10.34 -12.67 19.94
C LEU A 190 10.77 -11.20 20.06
N LEU A 191 10.22 -10.47 21.04
CA LEU A 191 10.56 -9.07 21.27
C LEU A 191 12.01 -8.90 21.70
N ASP A 192 12.52 -9.79 22.55
CA ASP A 192 13.93 -9.75 22.97
C ASP A 192 14.88 -10.06 21.81
N PHE A 193 14.52 -11.00 20.93
CA PHE A 193 15.25 -11.25 19.69
C PHE A 193 15.25 -10.02 18.76
N LEU A 194 14.08 -9.41 18.54
CA LEU A 194 13.95 -8.22 17.69
C LEU A 194 14.71 -7.02 18.26
N ARG A 195 14.70 -6.84 19.59
CA ARG A 195 15.53 -5.83 20.28
C ARG A 195 16.99 -6.05 20.01
N ALA A 196 17.50 -7.26 20.24
CA ALA A 196 18.91 -7.59 20.03
C ALA A 196 19.34 -7.37 18.57
N GLN A 197 18.52 -7.79 17.60
CA GLN A 197 18.80 -7.55 16.18
C GLN A 197 18.79 -6.04 15.85
N THR A 198 17.78 -5.32 16.32
CA THR A 198 17.65 -3.89 16.09
C THR A 198 18.82 -3.12 16.70
N GLU A 199 19.24 -3.46 17.91
CA GLU A 199 20.41 -2.86 18.58
C GLU A 199 21.71 -3.13 17.81
N ALA A 200 21.90 -4.33 17.26
CA ALA A 200 23.03 -4.66 16.41
C ALA A 200 23.03 -3.81 15.12
N GLU A 201 21.86 -3.63 14.49
CA GLU A 201 21.71 -2.79 13.30
C GLU A 201 21.86 -1.29 13.59
N MET A 202 21.70 -0.85 14.84
CA MET A 202 21.81 0.55 15.27
C MET A 202 23.25 1.05 15.45
N GLN A 203 24.26 0.25 15.12
CA GLN A 203 25.63 0.74 15.02
C GLN A 203 25.78 1.66 13.81
N GLN A 204 26.60 2.71 13.94
CA GLN A 204 26.92 3.59 12.82
C GLN A 204 27.74 2.80 11.81
N ARG A 205 27.34 2.88 10.54
CA ARG A 205 28.08 2.19 9.47
C ARG A 205 29.31 2.98 9.08
N ASP A 206 30.33 2.29 8.57
CA ASP A 206 31.53 2.93 8.07
C ASP A 206 31.19 3.96 6.98
N GLY A 207 31.64 5.20 7.17
CA GLY A 207 31.37 6.31 6.25
C GLY A 207 29.95 6.87 6.28
N GLU A 208 29.08 6.41 7.19
CA GLU A 208 27.73 6.96 7.33
C GLU A 208 27.77 8.36 7.97
N PRO A 209 27.21 9.40 7.31
CA PRO A 209 27.10 10.72 7.91
C PRO A 209 26.31 10.70 9.22
N GLU A 210 26.74 11.48 10.22
CA GLU A 210 26.14 11.48 11.56
C GLU A 210 24.63 11.75 11.54
N ALA A 211 24.16 12.64 10.66
CA ALA A 211 22.74 12.95 10.54
C ALA A 211 21.92 11.79 9.94
N SER A 212 22.49 11.08 8.94
CA SER A 212 21.90 9.85 8.39
C SER A 212 21.83 8.77 9.47
N TYR A 213 22.91 8.62 10.25
CA TYR A 213 22.97 7.69 11.36
C TYR A 213 21.89 7.96 12.41
N ARG A 214 21.76 9.22 12.87
CA ARG A 214 20.75 9.61 13.86
C ARG A 214 19.33 9.39 13.36
N ALA A 215 19.03 9.79 12.12
CA ALA A 215 17.72 9.57 11.53
C ALA A 215 17.39 8.06 11.42
N ARG A 216 18.34 7.25 10.93
CA ARG A 216 18.18 5.80 10.82
C ARG A 216 17.97 5.14 12.18
N LYS A 217 18.75 5.55 13.19
CA LYS A 217 18.61 5.05 14.56
C LYS A 217 17.27 5.42 15.17
N ALA A 218 16.81 6.66 14.99
CA ALA A 218 15.51 7.10 15.48
C ALA A 218 14.37 6.32 14.81
N ALA A 219 14.41 6.16 13.49
CA ALA A 219 13.44 5.37 12.74
C ALA A 219 13.41 3.89 13.20
N GLY A 220 14.58 3.28 13.39
CA GLY A 220 14.69 1.91 13.93
C GLY A 220 14.07 1.76 15.31
N LYS A 221 14.28 2.73 16.21
CA LYS A 221 13.68 2.73 17.55
C LYS A 221 12.16 2.86 17.49
N ASN A 222 11.66 3.75 16.64
CA ASN A 222 10.22 3.94 16.49
C ASN A 222 9.55 2.67 15.92
N ASN A 223 10.15 2.05 14.91
CA ASN A 223 9.65 0.79 14.34
C ASN A 223 9.60 -0.33 15.40
N LEU A 224 10.66 -0.49 16.19
CA LEU A 224 10.68 -1.46 17.28
C LEU A 224 9.59 -1.18 18.31
N ARG A 225 9.39 0.08 18.70
CA ARG A 225 8.31 0.49 19.62
C ARG A 225 6.93 0.14 19.08
N ILE A 226 6.67 0.38 17.79
CA ILE A 226 5.40 0.04 17.15
C ILE A 226 5.19 -1.48 17.18
N ILE A 227 6.23 -2.26 16.87
CA ILE A 227 6.18 -3.72 16.94
C ILE A 227 5.94 -4.20 18.37
N GLU A 228 6.59 -3.59 19.37
CA GLU A 228 6.36 -3.88 20.80
C GLU A 228 4.93 -3.57 21.22
N ALA A 229 4.40 -2.40 20.82
CA ALA A 229 3.04 -1.99 21.11
C ALA A 229 2.02 -2.97 20.50
N ILE A 230 2.24 -3.37 19.25
CA ILE A 230 1.43 -4.39 18.59
C ILE A 230 1.52 -5.73 19.32
N ALA A 231 2.72 -6.24 19.59
CA ALA A 231 2.90 -7.54 20.22
C ALA A 231 2.26 -7.59 21.61
N LYS A 232 2.43 -6.53 22.41
CA LYS A 232 1.94 -6.45 23.79
C LYS A 232 0.43 -6.17 23.87
N ASP A 233 0.00 -5.15 23.15
CA ASP A 233 -1.31 -4.52 23.30
C ASP A 233 -2.22 -4.71 22.08
N GLY A 234 -1.73 -5.32 21.00
CA GLY A 234 -2.52 -5.68 19.82
C GLY A 234 -3.49 -6.82 20.08
N LYS A 235 -4.63 -6.76 19.40
CA LYS A 235 -5.64 -7.81 19.33
C LYS A 235 -5.60 -8.50 17.98
N THR A 236 -5.93 -7.76 16.93
CA THR A 236 -5.93 -8.26 15.56
C THR A 236 -5.31 -7.25 14.61
N ILE A 237 -4.68 -7.76 13.56
CA ILE A 237 -4.25 -6.97 12.40
C ILE A 237 -4.85 -7.64 11.18
N THR A 238 -5.60 -6.91 10.38
CA THR A 238 -6.27 -7.43 9.18
C THR A 238 -5.89 -6.59 7.97
N LEU A 239 -5.38 -7.23 6.94
CA LEU A 239 -5.24 -6.67 5.60
C LEU A 239 -6.37 -7.23 4.75
N GLY A 240 -7.24 -6.37 4.23
CA GLY A 240 -8.39 -6.75 3.42
C GLY A 240 -8.37 -6.12 2.04
N VAL A 241 -8.88 -6.84 1.05
CA VAL A 241 -9.11 -6.37 -0.31
C VAL A 241 -10.57 -6.62 -0.68
N ASP A 242 -11.27 -5.58 -1.09
CA ASP A 242 -12.66 -5.62 -1.55
C ASP A 242 -12.77 -4.97 -2.93
N ALA A 243 -13.11 -5.76 -3.94
CA ALA A 243 -13.41 -5.31 -5.29
C ALA A 243 -14.94 -5.28 -5.46
N SER A 244 -15.48 -4.08 -5.66
CA SER A 244 -16.92 -3.87 -5.79
C SER A 244 -17.28 -3.43 -7.21
N GLN A 245 -18.19 -4.19 -7.82
CA GLN A 245 -18.80 -3.84 -9.10
C GLN A 245 -19.75 -2.65 -8.95
N GLU A 246 -20.41 -2.53 -7.79
CA GLU A 246 -21.37 -1.46 -7.50
C GLU A 246 -20.67 -0.10 -7.44
N SER A 247 -19.56 0.00 -6.70
CA SER A 247 -18.79 1.24 -6.57
C SER A 247 -17.69 1.40 -7.62
N LYS A 248 -17.52 0.41 -8.51
CA LYS A 248 -16.45 0.35 -9.52
C LYS A 248 -15.05 0.58 -8.92
N SER A 249 -14.77 -0.03 -7.78
CA SER A 249 -13.54 0.22 -7.03
C SER A 249 -12.97 -1.03 -6.38
N ILE A 250 -11.65 -1.06 -6.22
CA ILE A 250 -10.91 -1.94 -5.34
C ILE A 250 -10.54 -1.13 -4.10
N VAL A 251 -10.84 -1.63 -2.91
CA VAL A 251 -10.44 -1.04 -1.63
C VAL A 251 -9.44 -1.98 -0.97
N VAL A 252 -8.28 -1.46 -0.60
CA VAL A 252 -7.26 -2.12 0.21
C VAL A 252 -7.27 -1.45 1.58
N GLU A 253 -7.55 -2.21 2.63
CA GLU A 253 -7.76 -1.70 3.98
C GLU A 253 -6.82 -2.39 4.97
N LEU A 254 -6.16 -1.60 5.82
CA LEU A 254 -5.42 -2.10 6.98
C LEU A 254 -6.19 -1.79 8.27
N GLU A 255 -6.78 -2.82 8.88
CA GLU A 255 -7.43 -2.71 10.18
C GLU A 255 -6.48 -3.14 11.29
N MET A 256 -6.36 -2.32 12.35
CA MET A 256 -5.63 -2.66 13.57
C MET A 256 -6.55 -2.52 14.78
N LYS A 257 -6.71 -3.59 15.55
CA LYS A 257 -7.44 -3.58 16.82
C LYS A 257 -6.47 -3.73 17.98
N ALA A 258 -6.64 -2.91 19.01
CA ALA A 258 -5.86 -2.96 20.24
C ALA A 258 -6.72 -3.38 21.43
N LYS A 259 -6.07 -3.89 22.49
CA LYS A 259 -6.72 -4.21 23.77
C LYS A 259 -7.33 -2.94 24.36
N PRO A 260 -8.59 -2.97 24.84
CA PRO A 260 -9.22 -1.80 25.43
C PRO A 260 -8.35 -1.16 26.52
N SER A 261 -8.30 0.17 26.54
CA SER A 261 -7.56 0.96 27.54
C SER A 261 -6.03 0.80 27.57
N SER A 262 -5.44 0.06 26.63
CA SER A 262 -3.99 -0.15 26.53
C SER A 262 -3.23 1.10 26.07
N GLY A 263 -1.89 1.04 26.10
CA GLY A 263 -1.05 2.13 25.56
C GLY A 263 -1.27 2.27 24.06
N PHE A 264 -1.24 1.14 23.34
CA PHE A 264 -1.45 1.12 21.90
C PHE A 264 -2.85 1.60 21.49
N ALA A 265 -3.90 1.28 22.26
CA ALA A 265 -5.25 1.78 21.97
C ALA A 265 -5.33 3.32 22.08
N LYS A 266 -4.62 3.91 23.06
CA LYS A 266 -4.54 5.38 23.18
C LYS A 266 -3.75 6.00 22.04
N ASP A 267 -2.68 5.34 21.59
CA ASP A 267 -1.91 5.79 20.43
C ASP A 267 -2.78 5.76 19.16
N LEU A 268 -3.51 4.67 18.90
CA LEU A 268 -4.45 4.57 17.78
C LEU A 268 -5.57 5.63 17.84
N GLN A 269 -6.11 5.92 19.02
CA GLN A 269 -7.14 6.96 19.18
C GLN A 269 -6.61 8.38 18.94
N ARG A 270 -5.30 8.61 19.19
CA ARG A 270 -4.66 9.91 18.99
C ARG A 270 -4.06 10.06 17.61
N PHE A 271 -3.87 8.97 16.88
CA PHE A 271 -3.24 8.96 15.57
C PHE A 271 -3.99 9.83 14.54
N PRO A 272 -5.33 9.72 14.37
CA PRO A 272 -6.07 10.61 13.48
C PRO A 272 -5.83 12.08 13.81
N GLY A 273 -5.48 12.85 12.77
CA GLY A 273 -5.26 14.29 12.86
C GLY A 273 -6.57 15.06 12.89
N LYS A 274 -6.46 16.39 12.78
CA LYS A 274 -7.63 17.21 12.45
C LYS A 274 -8.04 16.93 11.00
N PRO A 275 -9.29 17.19 10.59
CA PRO A 275 -9.66 17.18 9.18
C PRO A 275 -8.66 18.01 8.37
N THR A 276 -8.21 17.45 7.24
CA THR A 276 -7.20 18.10 6.39
C THR A 276 -7.68 19.47 5.93
N VAL A 277 -6.79 20.47 5.96
CA VAL A 277 -7.09 21.80 5.39
C VAL A 277 -7.19 21.76 3.86
N PHE A 278 -6.77 20.66 3.24
CA PHE A 278 -6.77 20.45 1.79
C PHE A 278 -7.99 19.69 1.28
N ALA A 279 -8.98 19.44 2.15
CA ALA A 279 -10.18 18.66 1.82
C ALA A 279 -10.88 19.13 0.54
N ASN A 280 -10.88 20.44 0.29
CA ASN A 280 -11.59 21.03 -0.85
C ASN A 280 -10.89 20.75 -2.18
N VAL A 281 -9.57 20.54 -2.18
CA VAL A 281 -8.82 20.18 -3.39
C VAL A 281 -8.87 18.69 -3.66
N TYR A 282 -9.10 17.87 -2.63
CA TYR A 282 -9.19 16.43 -2.78
C TYR A 282 -10.23 16.03 -3.82
N ASN A 283 -9.78 15.44 -4.93
CA ASN A 283 -10.64 15.07 -6.04
C ASN A 283 -10.36 13.61 -6.42
N GLU A 284 -11.29 12.73 -6.07
CA GLU A 284 -11.18 11.29 -6.32
C GLU A 284 -11.23 10.90 -7.80
N ARG A 285 -11.53 11.84 -8.71
CA ARG A 285 -11.67 11.58 -10.16
C ARG A 285 -10.36 11.77 -10.93
N VAL A 286 -9.33 12.35 -10.32
CA VAL A 286 -8.05 12.60 -10.99
C VAL A 286 -7.21 11.32 -11.02
N PRO A 287 -6.26 11.14 -11.97
CA PRO A 287 -5.45 9.92 -12.11
C PRO A 287 -4.90 9.33 -10.80
N MET A 288 -4.50 10.18 -9.86
CA MET A 288 -4.15 9.78 -8.49
C MET A 288 -4.46 10.92 -7.52
N ALA A 289 -5.08 10.63 -6.38
CA ALA A 289 -5.24 11.57 -5.28
C ALA A 289 -4.81 10.95 -3.96
N MET A 290 -3.92 11.63 -3.24
CA MET A 290 -3.45 11.24 -1.92
C MET A 290 -3.66 12.40 -0.95
N THR A 291 -4.17 12.08 0.23
CA THR A 291 -4.29 13.03 1.34
C THR A 291 -3.95 12.34 2.65
N GLY A 292 -3.48 13.10 3.61
CA GLY A 292 -3.32 12.58 4.96
C GLY A 292 -3.28 13.70 5.99
N SER A 293 -3.89 13.44 7.14
CA SER A 293 -3.67 14.23 8.34
C SER A 293 -3.63 13.34 9.58
N TRP A 294 -2.51 13.40 10.30
CA TRP A 294 -2.29 12.64 11.51
C TRP A 294 -1.52 13.46 12.54
N ASN A 295 -1.67 13.08 13.82
CA ASN A 295 -0.86 13.63 14.89
C ASN A 295 0.46 12.84 15.00
N LEU A 296 1.55 13.55 15.25
CA LEU A 296 2.85 12.96 15.53
C LEU A 296 2.97 12.65 17.02
N SER A 297 3.30 11.40 17.34
CA SER A 297 3.74 11.06 18.70
C SER A 297 5.05 11.76 19.03
N LYS A 298 5.46 11.79 20.31
CA LYS A 298 6.75 12.38 20.70
C LYS A 298 7.93 11.70 19.98
N ASP A 299 7.86 10.38 19.84
CA ASP A 299 8.91 9.62 19.16
C ASP A 299 8.94 9.94 17.66
N ASP A 300 7.78 10.11 17.02
CA ASP A 300 7.72 10.55 15.62
C ASP A 300 8.29 11.97 15.48
N GLN A 301 7.99 12.88 16.41
CA GLN A 301 8.55 14.24 16.40
C GLN A 301 10.08 14.22 16.50
N ASP A 302 10.65 13.33 17.31
CA ASP A 302 12.10 13.16 17.39
C ASP A 302 12.68 12.66 16.05
N VAL A 303 12.05 11.66 15.41
CA VAL A 303 12.46 11.15 14.10
C VAL A 303 12.43 12.26 13.04
N PHE A 304 11.30 12.96 12.91
CA PHE A 304 11.17 14.04 11.92
C PHE A 304 12.10 15.22 12.24
N SER A 305 12.38 15.50 13.51
CA SER A 305 13.35 16.52 13.90
C SER A 305 14.76 16.16 13.46
N GLU A 306 15.17 14.89 13.58
CA GLU A 306 16.45 14.42 13.04
C GLU A 306 16.50 14.47 11.51
N LEU A 307 15.39 14.19 10.81
CA LEU A 307 15.30 14.37 9.36
C LEU A 307 15.46 15.85 8.95
N VAL A 308 14.85 16.79 9.70
CA VAL A 308 15.02 18.23 9.46
C VAL A 308 16.47 18.66 9.70
N LYS A 309 17.14 18.15 10.74
CA LYS A 309 18.58 18.39 10.96
C LYS A 309 19.45 17.81 9.86
N ALA A 310 19.10 16.63 9.33
CA ALA A 310 19.81 16.01 8.22
C ALA A 310 19.65 16.81 6.93
N LEU A 311 18.46 17.35 6.67
CA LEU A 311 18.22 18.29 5.59
C LEU A 311 19.09 19.54 5.74
N ASP A 312 19.11 20.15 6.93
CA ASP A 312 19.95 21.32 7.22
C ASP A 312 21.42 21.06 6.90
N ALA A 313 21.97 19.98 7.46
CA ALA A 313 23.37 19.61 7.27
C ALA A 313 23.69 19.33 5.78
N GLY A 314 22.85 18.56 5.11
CA GLY A 314 23.05 18.18 3.71
C GLY A 314 22.99 19.36 2.76
N VAL A 315 21.99 20.24 2.92
CA VAL A 315 21.86 21.45 2.09
C VAL A 315 22.95 22.46 2.42
N THR A 316 23.26 22.69 3.70
CA THR A 316 24.36 23.57 4.13
C THR A 316 25.69 23.13 3.53
N GLN A 317 26.03 21.84 3.64
CA GLN A 317 27.25 21.29 3.05
C GLN A 317 27.25 21.42 1.52
N GLY A 318 26.11 21.16 0.86
CA GLY A 318 25.96 21.30 -0.58
C GLY A 318 26.20 22.74 -1.06
N LEU A 319 25.65 23.73 -0.35
CA LEU A 319 25.84 25.15 -0.63
C LEU A 319 27.30 25.58 -0.40
N GLN A 320 27.89 25.18 0.74
CA GLN A 320 29.28 25.50 1.06
C GLN A 320 30.28 24.90 0.07
N ASN A 321 30.04 23.67 -0.41
CA ASN A 321 30.88 23.05 -1.45
C ASN A 321 30.86 23.81 -2.78
N GLN A 322 29.82 24.60 -3.04
CA GLN A 322 29.69 25.50 -4.18
C GLN A 322 30.11 26.95 -3.85
N ASN A 323 30.68 27.19 -2.66
CA ASN A 323 31.03 28.51 -2.12
C ASN A 323 29.81 29.48 -2.02
N LEU A 324 28.62 28.95 -1.74
CA LEU A 324 27.39 29.72 -1.52
C LEU A 324 27.12 29.93 -0.03
N ASP A 325 26.38 30.99 0.30
CA ASP A 325 25.94 31.30 1.67
C ASP A 325 24.83 30.33 2.11
N PRO A 326 25.05 29.52 3.17
CA PRO A 326 24.04 28.59 3.66
C PRO A 326 22.93 29.26 4.45
N THR A 327 23.09 30.51 4.92
CA THR A 327 22.15 31.19 5.83
C THR A 327 20.67 31.07 5.45
N PRO A 328 20.27 31.15 4.17
CA PRO A 328 18.86 31.03 3.79
C PRO A 328 18.19 29.70 4.18
N ILE A 329 18.93 28.60 4.35
CA ILE A 329 18.37 27.30 4.78
C ILE A 329 17.65 27.40 6.14
N GLN A 330 18.07 28.33 7.00
CA GLN A 330 17.55 28.47 8.35
C GLN A 330 16.05 28.80 8.37
N GLY A 331 15.54 29.51 7.35
CA GLY A 331 14.11 29.78 7.22
C GLY A 331 13.29 28.50 6.96
N ILE A 332 13.80 27.62 6.11
CA ILE A 332 13.20 26.31 5.80
C ILE A 332 13.25 25.41 7.03
N VAL A 333 14.41 25.31 7.68
CA VAL A 333 14.63 24.47 8.87
C VAL A 333 13.75 24.92 10.03
N LYS A 334 13.64 26.22 10.27
CA LYS A 334 12.73 26.78 11.29
C LYS A 334 11.27 26.43 11.01
N SER A 335 10.83 26.58 9.77
CA SER A 335 9.45 26.27 9.37
C SER A 335 9.12 24.79 9.55
N LEU A 336 9.95 23.90 9.01
CA LEU A 336 9.75 22.45 9.14
C LEU A 336 9.88 21.99 10.59
N GLY A 337 10.92 22.43 11.31
CA GLY A 337 11.12 22.09 12.72
C GLY A 337 9.96 22.56 13.61
N SER A 338 9.41 23.75 13.37
CA SER A 338 8.21 24.20 14.08
C SER A 338 6.96 23.39 13.73
N THR A 339 6.83 22.94 12.48
CA THR A 339 5.71 22.08 12.04
C THR A 339 5.77 20.74 12.76
N VAL A 340 6.95 20.12 12.81
CA VAL A 340 7.21 18.89 13.55
C VAL A 340 6.92 19.06 15.04
N ASN A 341 7.45 20.11 15.68
CA ASN A 341 7.23 20.39 17.10
C ASN A 341 5.77 20.70 17.47
N ASN A 342 4.97 21.17 16.51
CA ASN A 342 3.53 21.34 16.70
C ASN A 342 2.77 20.00 16.72
N GLY A 343 3.41 18.92 16.23
CA GLY A 343 2.92 17.55 16.40
C GLY A 343 1.81 17.15 15.43
N SER A 344 1.69 17.79 14.27
CA SER A 344 0.66 17.47 13.28
C SER A 344 1.20 17.51 11.86
N MET A 345 0.89 16.49 11.07
CA MET A 345 1.13 16.46 9.64
C MET A 345 -0.20 16.61 8.89
N ASP A 346 -0.17 17.34 7.78
CA ASP A 346 -1.32 17.55 6.92
C ASP A 346 -0.81 17.86 5.51
N PHE A 347 -1.19 17.04 4.53
CA PHE A 347 -0.72 17.20 3.15
C PHE A 347 -1.76 16.70 2.14
N PHE A 348 -1.58 17.12 0.89
CA PHE A 348 -2.17 16.44 -0.25
C PHE A 348 -1.20 16.36 -1.43
N VAL A 349 -1.39 15.35 -2.28
CA VAL A 349 -0.67 15.17 -3.55
C VAL A 349 -1.65 14.61 -4.58
N GLN A 350 -1.67 15.16 -5.79
CA GLN A 350 -2.50 14.70 -6.89
C GLN A 350 -1.72 14.64 -8.20
N PHE A 351 -1.98 13.60 -9.00
CA PHE A 351 -1.78 13.67 -10.43
C PHE A 351 -3.07 14.13 -11.08
N VAL A 352 -3.06 15.31 -11.71
CA VAL A 352 -4.17 15.86 -12.48
C VAL A 352 -3.83 15.90 -13.96
N GLY A 353 -4.85 16.01 -14.81
CA GLY A 353 -4.71 16.03 -16.27
C GLY A 353 -5.35 14.79 -16.92
N GLU A 354 -5.44 14.83 -18.24
CA GLU A 354 -6.10 13.80 -19.04
C GLU A 354 -5.07 13.02 -19.88
N PRO A 355 -5.22 11.68 -20.01
CA PRO A 355 -4.45 10.91 -20.96
C PRO A 355 -4.74 11.32 -22.42
N PRO A 356 -3.77 11.15 -23.33
CA PRO A 356 -2.39 10.74 -23.09
C PRO A 356 -1.45 11.91 -22.74
N GLY A 357 -0.53 11.67 -21.79
CA GLY A 357 0.74 12.39 -21.61
C GLY A 357 0.66 13.89 -21.26
N LYS A 358 -0.16 14.29 -20.29
CA LYS A 358 -0.20 15.70 -19.79
C LYS A 358 -0.43 15.79 -18.29
N PHE A 359 0.09 14.82 -17.54
CA PHE A 359 -0.12 14.88 -16.10
C PHE A 359 0.66 16.03 -15.48
N VAL A 360 0.08 16.56 -14.41
CA VAL A 360 0.72 17.49 -13.49
C VAL A 360 0.65 16.84 -12.12
N LEU A 361 1.82 16.59 -11.53
CA LEU A 361 1.90 16.25 -10.12
C LEU A 361 1.84 17.55 -9.33
N LEU A 362 0.83 17.76 -8.51
CA LEU A 362 0.75 18.94 -7.64
C LEU A 362 0.43 18.54 -6.21
N GLY A 363 0.88 19.34 -5.26
CA GLY A 363 0.65 19.04 -3.86
C GLY A 363 0.97 20.20 -2.95
N ALA A 364 0.62 20.02 -1.69
CA ALA A 364 1.00 20.93 -0.64
C ALA A 364 1.24 20.19 0.68
N LEU A 365 2.13 20.77 1.47
CA LEU A 365 2.37 20.40 2.86
C LEU A 365 2.02 21.59 3.74
N LYS A 366 1.17 21.39 4.73
CA LYS A 366 0.91 22.40 5.75
C LYS A 366 2.17 22.61 6.59
N VAL A 367 2.57 23.86 6.76
CA VAL A 367 3.74 24.23 7.55
C VAL A 367 3.47 25.43 8.45
N ASN A 368 4.09 25.42 9.62
CA ASN A 368 4.23 26.60 10.45
C ASN A 368 5.27 27.55 9.85
N PHE A 369 5.10 28.86 10.05
CA PHE A 369 6.04 29.87 9.58
C PHE A 369 6.36 29.80 8.08
N ALA A 370 5.33 29.65 7.24
CA ALA A 370 5.48 29.55 5.78
C ALA A 370 6.22 30.74 5.14
N ALA A 371 6.18 31.93 5.75
CA ALA A 371 6.93 33.09 5.28
C ALA A 371 8.45 32.95 5.46
N ASP A 372 8.90 32.35 6.57
CA ASP A 372 10.31 32.01 6.80
C ASP A 372 10.77 30.96 5.77
N PHE A 373 9.93 29.96 5.48
CA PHE A 373 10.20 29.00 4.41
C PHE A 373 10.35 29.69 3.06
N ALA A 374 9.41 30.57 2.69
CA ALA A 374 9.42 31.30 1.43
C ALA A 374 10.71 32.12 1.25
N THR A 375 11.10 32.84 2.30
CA THR A 375 12.31 33.67 2.32
C THR A 375 13.56 32.80 2.16
N GLY A 376 13.62 31.67 2.87
CA GLY A 376 14.73 30.73 2.76
C GLY A 376 14.84 30.10 1.38
N LEU A 377 13.71 29.65 0.83
CA LEU A 377 13.63 29.08 -0.52
C LEU A 377 14.10 30.08 -1.58
N GLU A 378 13.59 31.31 -1.56
CA GLU A 378 13.99 32.36 -2.49
C GLU A 378 15.50 32.66 -2.38
N GLY A 379 16.03 32.73 -1.16
CA GLY A 379 17.45 32.98 -0.91
C GLY A 379 18.36 31.86 -1.43
N ILE A 380 17.96 30.59 -1.30
CA ILE A 380 18.68 29.46 -1.89
C ILE A 380 18.63 29.53 -3.42
N LEU A 381 17.43 29.67 -3.99
CA LEU A 381 17.25 29.64 -5.45
C LEU A 381 17.98 30.80 -6.15
N LYS A 382 18.03 32.00 -5.56
CA LYS A 382 18.79 33.15 -6.08
C LYS A 382 20.29 32.87 -6.19
N GLN A 383 20.85 32.11 -5.25
CA GLN A 383 22.28 31.79 -5.24
C GLN A 383 22.59 30.63 -6.19
N VAL A 384 21.79 29.56 -6.13
CA VAL A 384 21.97 28.38 -6.99
C VAL A 384 21.77 28.74 -8.46
N GLY A 385 20.83 29.64 -8.78
CA GLY A 385 20.60 30.14 -10.14
C GLY A 385 21.75 30.90 -10.78
N GLN A 386 22.76 31.30 -10.00
CA GLN A 386 23.97 31.94 -10.53
C GLN A 386 25.05 30.94 -10.95
N LEU A 387 24.89 29.65 -10.61
CA LEU A 387 25.87 28.63 -10.94
C LEU A 387 25.76 28.21 -12.42
N PRO A 388 26.88 28.18 -13.19
CA PRO A 388 26.88 27.92 -14.64
C PRO A 388 26.29 26.57 -15.07
N SER A 389 26.25 25.60 -14.15
CA SER A 389 25.87 24.21 -14.40
C SER A 389 24.54 23.84 -13.76
N THR A 390 23.65 24.79 -13.46
CA THR A 390 22.35 24.52 -12.84
C THR A 390 21.21 24.48 -13.85
N ALA A 391 20.06 23.98 -13.41
CA ALA A 391 18.82 24.09 -14.16
C ALA A 391 18.50 25.58 -14.41
N GLU A 392 17.90 25.91 -15.55
CA GLU A 392 17.40 27.26 -15.77
C GLU A 392 16.30 27.55 -14.73
N MET A 393 16.40 28.69 -14.06
CA MET A 393 15.55 29.04 -12.93
C MET A 393 15.01 30.45 -13.08
N GLU A 394 13.74 30.61 -12.76
CA GLU A 394 13.07 31.90 -12.71
C GLU A 394 12.51 32.12 -11.32
N ILE A 395 13.08 33.10 -10.63
CA ILE A 395 12.61 33.56 -9.34
C ILE A 395 11.39 34.43 -9.57
N ASN A 396 10.30 34.15 -8.84
CA ASN A 396 9.04 34.89 -8.96
C ASN A 396 8.45 34.81 -10.38
N ALA A 397 8.58 33.64 -11.02
CA ALA A 397 8.04 33.38 -12.36
C ALA A 397 6.53 33.59 -12.41
N GLU A 398 5.85 33.24 -11.32
CA GLU A 398 4.40 33.32 -11.17
C GLU A 398 4.04 33.88 -9.78
N ASN A 399 2.82 34.38 -9.63
CA ASN A 399 2.28 34.84 -8.34
C ASN A 399 0.81 34.43 -8.20
N HIS A 400 0.40 34.07 -6.99
CA HIS A 400 -0.99 33.78 -6.67
C HIS A 400 -1.32 34.18 -5.24
N ASN A 401 -2.27 35.11 -5.08
CA ASN A 401 -2.72 35.62 -3.78
C ASN A 401 -1.56 36.06 -2.85
N GLY A 402 -0.52 36.69 -3.41
CA GLY A 402 0.66 37.14 -2.67
C GLY A 402 1.70 36.07 -2.39
N ILE A 403 1.52 34.85 -2.92
CA ILE A 403 2.52 33.78 -2.87
C ILE A 403 3.33 33.80 -4.16
N ALA A 404 4.61 34.11 -4.04
CA ALA A 404 5.55 33.99 -5.15
C ALA A 404 5.81 32.51 -5.46
N LEU A 405 5.74 32.15 -6.74
CA LEU A 405 6.04 30.83 -7.25
C LEU A 405 7.32 30.92 -8.08
N HIS A 406 8.32 30.14 -7.68
CA HIS A 406 9.59 30.01 -8.40
C HIS A 406 9.49 28.85 -9.37
N ARG A 407 10.13 28.99 -10.54
CA ARG A 407 10.15 27.97 -11.58
C ARG A 407 11.55 27.42 -11.77
N VAL A 408 11.68 26.10 -11.75
CA VAL A 408 12.90 25.36 -12.09
C VAL A 408 12.64 24.51 -13.31
N LEU A 409 13.39 24.75 -14.38
CA LEU A 409 13.25 24.03 -15.66
C LEU A 409 14.17 22.80 -15.65
N GLY A 410 13.67 21.64 -16.08
CA GLY A 410 14.51 20.45 -16.25
C GLY A 410 15.72 20.69 -17.19
N LYS A 411 16.66 19.74 -17.25
CA LYS A 411 17.74 19.75 -18.26
C LYS A 411 17.44 18.75 -19.38
N GLY A 412 17.81 19.10 -20.61
CA GLY A 412 17.58 18.25 -21.79
C GLY A 412 16.09 18.07 -22.15
N ASP A 413 15.80 17.05 -22.96
CA ASP A 413 14.46 16.74 -23.50
C ASP A 413 13.64 15.78 -22.61
N GLY A 414 14.10 15.61 -21.36
CA GLY A 414 13.62 14.63 -20.40
C GLY A 414 13.96 13.19 -20.76
N ASP A 415 13.75 12.27 -19.82
CA ASP A 415 13.84 10.83 -20.12
C ASP A 415 12.53 10.27 -20.71
N ARG A 416 12.51 8.97 -21.01
CA ARG A 416 11.31 8.32 -21.58
C ARG A 416 10.12 8.38 -20.61
N GLY A 417 10.35 8.22 -19.32
CA GLY A 417 9.32 8.26 -18.30
C GLY A 417 8.72 9.66 -18.18
N GLU A 418 9.56 10.69 -18.15
CA GLU A 418 9.12 12.09 -18.09
C GLU A 418 8.29 12.48 -19.30
N ARG A 419 8.71 12.08 -20.51
CA ARG A 419 7.91 12.32 -21.73
C ARG A 419 6.55 11.63 -21.68
N ASN A 420 6.50 10.39 -21.19
CA ASN A 420 5.25 9.63 -21.12
C ASN A 420 4.30 10.19 -20.05
N LEU A 421 4.83 10.66 -18.91
CA LEU A 421 4.02 11.16 -17.80
C LEU A 421 3.60 12.62 -18.00
N TYR A 422 4.55 13.50 -18.26
CA TYR A 422 4.36 14.96 -18.26
C TYR A 422 4.20 15.55 -19.68
N GLY A 423 4.33 14.74 -20.74
CA GLY A 423 4.19 15.19 -22.13
C GLY A 423 5.39 15.94 -22.67
N GLY A 424 6.55 15.77 -22.05
CA GLY A 424 7.79 16.45 -22.42
C GLY A 424 8.63 16.82 -21.21
N LYS A 425 9.39 17.90 -21.37
CA LYS A 425 10.26 18.46 -20.35
C LYS A 425 9.44 19.07 -19.20
N PRO A 426 9.50 18.51 -17.97
CA PRO A 426 8.75 19.06 -16.86
C PRO A 426 9.42 20.32 -16.30
N GLN A 427 8.59 21.15 -15.68
CA GLN A 427 8.91 22.37 -14.97
C GLN A 427 8.39 22.19 -13.55
N LEU A 428 9.24 22.47 -12.56
CA LEU A 428 8.84 22.52 -11.16
C LEU A 428 8.46 23.95 -10.80
N TYR A 429 7.23 24.14 -10.33
CA TYR A 429 6.80 25.33 -9.62
C TYR A 429 6.81 25.03 -8.13
N ILE A 430 7.42 25.91 -7.33
CA ILE A 430 7.45 25.78 -5.87
C ILE A 430 7.30 27.16 -5.23
N GLY A 431 6.53 27.24 -4.15
CA GLY A 431 6.41 28.46 -3.34
C GLY A 431 5.83 28.14 -1.96
N ALA A 432 5.90 29.11 -1.06
CA ALA A 432 5.37 28.95 0.29
C ALA A 432 4.63 30.20 0.74
N GLY A 433 3.52 30.00 1.43
CA GLY A 433 2.69 31.08 1.94
C GLY A 433 1.34 30.57 2.43
N ARG A 434 0.63 31.41 3.17
CA ARG A 434 -0.69 31.10 3.77
C ARG A 434 -0.72 29.77 4.55
N GLY A 435 0.39 29.42 5.21
CA GLY A 435 0.51 28.23 6.06
C GLY A 435 0.81 26.92 5.32
N ALA A 436 1.22 26.97 4.05
CA ALA A 436 1.61 25.78 3.30
C ALA A 436 2.81 26.03 2.36
N VAL A 437 3.53 24.95 2.06
CA VAL A 437 4.46 24.85 0.93
C VAL A 437 3.71 24.17 -0.20
N TRP A 438 3.74 24.78 -1.38
CA TRP A 438 3.02 24.36 -2.57
C TRP A 438 4.01 23.97 -3.66
N PHE A 439 3.70 22.92 -4.41
CA PHE A 439 4.49 22.54 -5.57
C PHE A 439 3.63 22.00 -6.70
N ALA A 440 4.12 22.15 -7.93
CA ALA A 440 3.62 21.43 -9.10
C ALA A 440 4.77 21.06 -10.04
N LEU A 441 4.73 19.85 -10.59
CA LEU A 441 5.66 19.32 -11.56
C LEU A 441 4.88 18.85 -12.78
N GLY A 442 5.17 19.45 -13.93
CA GLY A 442 4.53 19.15 -15.20
C GLY A 442 4.97 20.12 -16.29
N LYS A 443 4.33 20.11 -17.45
CA LYS A 443 4.69 21.03 -18.55
C LYS A 443 4.10 22.44 -18.31
N GLU A 444 3.59 23.07 -19.37
CA GLU A 444 3.11 24.46 -19.36
C GLU A 444 1.88 24.67 -18.46
N ASP A 445 1.04 23.64 -18.28
CA ASP A 445 -0.17 23.73 -17.45
C ASP A 445 0.10 23.65 -15.94
N ALA A 446 1.33 23.30 -15.51
CA ALA A 446 1.62 23.05 -14.10
C ALA A 446 1.33 24.26 -13.20
N ALA A 447 1.72 25.47 -13.61
CA ALA A 447 1.44 26.70 -12.88
C ALA A 447 -0.07 26.98 -12.78
N LYS A 448 -0.80 26.77 -13.88
CA LYS A 448 -2.25 26.99 -13.93
C LYS A 448 -2.98 26.04 -12.98
N GLN A 449 -2.62 24.75 -13.00
CA GLN A 449 -3.20 23.72 -12.13
C GLN A 449 -2.87 23.99 -10.66
N LEU A 450 -1.64 24.41 -10.34
CA LEU A 450 -1.25 24.77 -8.99
C LEU A 450 -2.08 25.93 -8.44
N LYS A 451 -2.23 27.01 -9.24
CA LYS A 451 -3.03 28.19 -8.86
C LYS A 451 -4.51 27.84 -8.65
N ALA A 452 -5.06 26.95 -9.48
CA ALA A 452 -6.43 26.46 -9.32
C ALA A 452 -6.61 25.71 -8.00
N ALA A 453 -5.67 24.80 -7.66
CA ALA A 453 -5.68 24.09 -6.38
C ALA A 453 -5.57 25.06 -5.19
N MET A 454 -4.66 26.04 -5.25
CA MET A 454 -4.53 27.07 -4.21
C MET A 454 -5.84 27.85 -4.00
N THR A 455 -6.52 28.22 -5.07
CA THR A 455 -7.83 28.91 -5.01
C THR A 455 -8.90 28.02 -4.37
N GLN A 456 -8.92 26.74 -4.72
CA GLN A 456 -9.92 25.80 -4.24
C GLN A 456 -9.77 25.51 -2.74
N VAL A 457 -8.55 25.49 -2.20
CA VAL A 457 -8.34 25.41 -0.73
C VAL A 457 -8.96 26.61 0.00
N GLU A 458 -8.89 27.80 -0.59
CA GLU A 458 -9.45 29.03 0.02
C GLU A 458 -10.97 29.12 -0.09
N THR A 459 -11.60 28.30 -0.93
CA THR A 459 -13.05 28.32 -1.15
C THR A 459 -13.75 27.61 0.02
N PRO A 460 -14.72 28.24 0.72
CA PRO A 460 -15.52 27.55 1.74
C PRO A 460 -16.29 26.37 1.12
N SER A 461 -16.16 25.16 1.66
CA SER A 461 -16.92 24.02 1.15
C SER A 461 -18.36 24.03 1.68
N ILE A 462 -19.32 23.83 0.77
CA ILE A 462 -20.75 23.64 1.08
C ILE A 462 -21.00 22.15 1.42
N ASP A 463 -20.18 21.25 0.87
CA ASP A 463 -20.17 19.82 1.14
C ASP A 463 -18.87 19.45 1.83
N ALA A 464 -18.74 19.82 3.10
CA ALA A 464 -17.62 19.35 3.91
C ALA A 464 -17.67 17.82 3.89
N ILE A 465 -16.65 17.19 3.30
CA ILE A 465 -16.41 15.76 3.45
C ILE A 465 -16.48 15.50 4.95
N THR A 466 -17.51 14.77 5.38
CA THR A 466 -17.74 14.52 6.81
C THR A 466 -16.46 13.93 7.40
N PRO A 467 -15.91 14.50 8.49
CA PRO A 467 -14.68 14.05 9.14
C PRO A 467 -14.61 12.54 9.38
N ASP A 468 -15.77 11.91 9.53
CA ASP A 468 -15.93 10.48 9.79
C ASP A 468 -15.63 9.58 8.56
N LYS A 469 -15.33 10.15 7.39
CA LYS A 469 -15.17 9.40 6.12
C LYS A 469 -13.76 9.40 5.51
N ILE A 470 -12.81 10.20 6.00
CA ILE A 470 -11.44 10.19 5.47
C ILE A 470 -10.55 9.50 6.50
N ALA A 471 -10.01 8.33 6.15
CA ALA A 471 -8.96 7.71 6.93
C ALA A 471 -7.79 8.69 7.12
N PRO A 472 -7.04 8.64 8.24
CA PRO A 472 -5.92 9.56 8.49
C PRO A 472 -4.90 9.62 7.35
N PHE A 473 -4.86 8.57 6.53
CA PHE A 473 -4.19 8.52 5.25
C PHE A 473 -5.15 7.88 4.23
N GLN A 474 -5.26 8.48 3.05
CA GLN A 474 -6.04 7.91 1.95
C GLN A 474 -5.32 8.14 0.63
N MET A 475 -5.29 7.11 -0.22
CA MET A 475 -4.80 7.18 -1.59
C MET A 475 -5.82 6.58 -2.54
N ILE A 476 -6.15 7.29 -3.62
CA ILE A 476 -6.98 6.82 -4.72
C ILE A 476 -6.15 6.82 -5.99
N LEU A 477 -6.22 5.73 -6.73
CA LEU A 477 -5.60 5.56 -8.04
C LEU A 477 -6.66 5.19 -9.08
N ASN A 478 -6.81 6.01 -10.12
CA ASN A 478 -7.73 5.73 -11.22
C ASN A 478 -7.00 4.96 -12.33
N LEU A 479 -7.06 3.62 -12.28
CA LEU A 479 -6.25 2.72 -13.11
C LEU A 479 -6.44 2.93 -14.61
N SER A 480 -7.66 3.28 -15.06
CA SER A 480 -7.93 3.52 -16.47
C SER A 480 -7.11 4.68 -17.05
N SER A 481 -6.82 5.70 -16.24
CA SER A 481 -5.93 6.81 -16.64
C SER A 481 -4.50 6.33 -16.92
N TRP A 482 -4.02 5.35 -16.15
CA TRP A 482 -2.66 4.80 -16.28
C TRP A 482 -2.55 3.76 -17.38
N VAL A 483 -3.60 2.98 -17.62
CA VAL A 483 -3.66 2.06 -18.77
C VAL A 483 -3.62 2.85 -20.08
N ALA A 484 -4.35 3.97 -20.16
CA ALA A 484 -4.34 4.85 -21.33
C ALA A 484 -2.95 5.43 -21.63
N LEU A 485 -2.16 5.79 -20.61
CA LEU A 485 -0.77 6.22 -20.81
C LEU A 485 0.11 5.16 -21.47
N ASN A 486 -0.09 3.88 -21.14
CA ASN A 486 0.66 2.77 -21.71
C ASN A 486 0.07 2.28 -23.06
N GLY A 487 -1.14 2.72 -23.41
CA GLY A 487 -1.82 2.41 -24.68
C GLY A 487 -1.22 3.17 -25.88
N ASP A 488 -0.57 4.29 -25.64
CA ASP A 488 0.17 5.06 -26.65
C ASP A 488 1.59 4.51 -26.86
N GLY A 489 1.68 3.30 -27.42
CA GLY A 489 2.67 2.94 -28.44
C GLY A 489 4.17 3.22 -28.19
N GLY A 490 4.63 3.39 -26.95
CA GLY A 490 6.04 3.56 -26.63
C GLY A 490 6.76 2.23 -26.49
N ASP A 491 7.00 1.53 -27.61
CA ASP A 491 7.62 0.19 -27.68
C ASP A 491 6.98 -0.84 -26.73
N GLN A 492 5.78 -1.33 -27.08
CA GLN A 492 5.67 -2.79 -27.06
C GLN A 492 6.70 -3.27 -28.07
N ALA A 493 7.76 -3.91 -27.57
CA ALA A 493 8.92 -4.38 -28.32
C ALA A 493 8.59 -4.50 -29.81
N GLN A 494 9.01 -3.53 -30.64
CA GLN A 494 8.95 -3.72 -32.08
C GLN A 494 9.51 -5.11 -32.33
N PRO A 495 8.79 -6.02 -33.01
CA PRO A 495 9.34 -7.32 -33.31
C PRO A 495 10.68 -7.05 -33.98
N ARG A 496 11.79 -7.45 -33.35
CA ARG A 496 13.10 -7.33 -33.98
C ARG A 496 13.07 -8.29 -35.15
N PHE A 497 12.71 -7.77 -36.31
CA PHE A 497 12.78 -8.52 -37.54
C PHE A 497 14.28 -8.67 -37.87
N PRO A 498 14.79 -9.91 -37.98
CA PRO A 498 16.16 -10.11 -38.46
C PRO A 498 16.31 -9.52 -39.86
N GLU A 499 17.52 -9.13 -40.24
CA GLU A 499 17.80 -8.66 -41.59
C GLU A 499 17.23 -9.65 -42.63
N PRO A 500 16.51 -9.16 -43.65
CA PRO A 500 15.90 -10.04 -44.64
C PRO A 500 16.99 -10.81 -45.39
N ARG A 501 16.83 -12.13 -45.47
CA ARG A 501 17.81 -13.02 -46.11
C ARG A 501 17.80 -12.92 -47.63
N ASP A 502 16.66 -12.51 -48.18
CA ASP A 502 16.43 -12.27 -49.60
C ASP A 502 15.28 -11.26 -49.80
N GLU A 503 15.04 -10.88 -51.06
CA GLU A 503 14.02 -9.92 -51.46
C GLU A 503 12.58 -10.39 -51.13
N LYS A 504 12.34 -11.71 -51.14
CA LYS A 504 11.02 -12.27 -50.77
C LYS A 504 10.78 -12.20 -49.27
N ASP A 505 11.82 -12.43 -48.46
CA ASP A 505 11.80 -12.21 -47.01
C ASP A 505 11.61 -10.72 -46.70
N ALA A 506 12.21 -9.81 -47.46
CA ALA A 506 12.00 -8.36 -47.31
C ALA A 506 10.54 -7.94 -47.58
N GLU A 507 9.93 -8.40 -48.67
CA GLU A 507 8.52 -8.13 -48.98
C GLU A 507 7.55 -8.75 -47.98
N ARG A 508 7.88 -9.94 -47.47
CA ARG A 508 7.07 -10.63 -46.44
C ARG A 508 7.13 -9.85 -45.13
N GLN A 509 8.32 -9.40 -44.72
CA GLN A 509 8.48 -8.56 -43.53
C GLN A 509 7.78 -7.20 -43.69
N ALA A 510 7.85 -6.57 -44.86
CA ALA A 510 7.17 -5.30 -45.13
C ALA A 510 5.64 -5.43 -45.01
N ARG A 511 5.05 -6.52 -45.54
CA ARG A 511 3.62 -6.81 -45.39
C ARG A 511 3.20 -7.05 -43.95
N ILE A 512 4.03 -7.75 -43.17
CA ILE A 512 3.78 -7.99 -41.74
C ILE A 512 3.86 -6.67 -40.96
N ARG A 513 4.85 -5.82 -41.24
CA ARG A 513 4.98 -4.48 -40.63
C ARG A 513 3.76 -3.60 -40.93
N ALA A 514 3.36 -3.53 -42.20
CA ALA A 514 2.20 -2.73 -42.61
C ALA A 514 0.90 -3.21 -41.95
N ARG A 515 0.72 -4.53 -41.82
CA ARG A 515 -0.43 -5.11 -41.11
C ARG A 515 -0.42 -4.79 -39.62
N PHE A 516 0.73 -4.92 -38.97
CA PHE A 516 0.88 -4.61 -37.55
C PHE A 516 0.64 -3.12 -37.26
N GLU A 517 1.15 -2.23 -38.11
CA GLU A 517 0.89 -0.79 -38.02
C GLU A 517 -0.60 -0.45 -38.23
N ALA A 518 -1.26 -1.11 -39.17
CA ALA A 518 -2.69 -0.92 -39.42
C ALA A 518 -3.55 -1.42 -38.24
N GLU A 519 -3.25 -2.61 -37.70
CA GLU A 519 -3.96 -3.18 -36.54
C GLU A 519 -3.71 -2.33 -35.28
N SER A 520 -2.49 -1.81 -35.09
CA SER A 520 -2.15 -0.89 -34.00
C SER A 520 -2.93 0.43 -34.09
N LYS A 521 -2.95 1.08 -35.26
CA LYS A 521 -3.73 2.30 -35.49
C LYS A 521 -5.23 2.08 -35.30
N ALA A 522 -5.77 0.94 -35.75
CA ALA A 522 -7.18 0.60 -35.55
C ALA A 522 -7.52 0.41 -34.07
N ARG A 523 -6.65 -0.24 -33.28
CA ARG A 523 -6.79 -0.36 -31.82
C ARG A 523 -6.72 0.98 -31.10
N GLN A 524 -5.83 1.88 -31.53
CA GLN A 524 -5.71 3.23 -30.97
C GLN A 524 -6.98 4.07 -31.22
N ALA A 525 -7.53 4.02 -32.45
CA ALA A 525 -8.78 4.70 -32.77
C ALA A 525 -9.95 4.16 -31.93
N ALA A 526 -10.07 2.84 -31.81
CA ALA A 526 -11.12 2.20 -31.01
C ALA A 526 -10.99 2.49 -29.50
N ALA A 527 -9.77 2.53 -28.95
CA ALA A 527 -9.55 2.84 -27.53
C ALA A 527 -9.87 4.31 -27.20
N LYS A 528 -9.62 5.22 -28.14
CA LYS A 528 -9.91 6.66 -27.99
C LYS A 528 -11.40 6.98 -28.05
N ASP A 529 -12.15 6.24 -28.88
CA ASP A 529 -13.60 6.43 -29.03
C ASP A 529 -14.43 5.68 -27.95
N ALA A 530 -13.84 4.69 -27.26
CA ALA A 530 -14.52 3.87 -26.26
C ALA A 530 -14.32 4.33 -24.81
N PHE A 531 -13.31 5.15 -24.51
CA PHE A 531 -13.02 5.58 -23.14
C PHE A 531 -13.78 6.85 -22.77
N ASN A 532 -14.76 6.74 -21.88
CA ASN A 532 -15.40 7.91 -21.27
C ASN A 532 -14.84 8.13 -19.85
N PRO A 533 -13.99 9.14 -19.62
CA PRO A 533 -13.37 9.39 -18.33
C PRO A 533 -14.37 9.72 -17.20
N ASP A 534 -15.61 10.10 -17.53
CA ASP A 534 -16.65 10.36 -16.53
C ASP A 534 -17.39 9.10 -16.06
N ASN A 535 -17.37 8.01 -16.84
CA ASN A 535 -18.16 6.79 -16.57
C ASN A 535 -17.33 5.50 -16.35
N ASP A 536 -16.06 5.48 -16.78
CA ASP A 536 -15.23 4.27 -16.86
C ASP A 536 -13.94 4.35 -16.00
N LEU A 537 -14.07 4.85 -14.78
CA LEU A 537 -12.97 4.91 -13.81
C LEU A 537 -12.98 3.67 -12.90
N LEU A 538 -12.02 2.76 -13.09
CA LEU A 538 -11.68 1.76 -12.08
C LEU A 538 -10.77 2.39 -11.03
N ARG A 539 -11.23 2.43 -9.78
CA ARG A 539 -10.51 3.04 -8.65
C ARG A 539 -9.81 2.00 -7.80
N VAL A 540 -8.62 2.31 -7.30
CA VAL A 540 -8.01 1.61 -6.17
C VAL A 540 -7.89 2.59 -5.02
N THR A 541 -8.56 2.31 -3.91
CA THR A 541 -8.50 3.11 -2.69
C THR A 541 -7.68 2.36 -1.64
N THR A 542 -6.71 3.03 -1.03
CA THR A 542 -5.98 2.54 0.14
C THR A 542 -6.29 3.43 1.32
N GLN A 543 -6.67 2.82 2.44
CA GLN A 543 -7.08 3.53 3.65
C GLN A 543 -6.64 2.82 4.94
#